data_AF-A0A2E0PXR7-F1
#
_entry.id   AF-A0A2E0PXR7-F1
#
_cell.length_a   1.000
_cell.length_b   1.000
_cell.length_c   1.000
_cell.angle_alpha   90.00
_cell.angle_beta   90.00
_cell.angle_gamma   90.00
#
_symmetry.space_group_name_H-M   'P 1'
#
loop_
_entity.id
_entity.type
_entity.pdbx_description
1 polymer ?
#
loop_
_entity_poly.entity_id
_entity_poly.type
_entity_poly.pdbx_seq_one_letter_code
_entity_poly.pdbx_strand_id
1 'polypeptide(L)'
;MEVETKIKRQALTRLAAENFLAFICYTDANYEPSAVHRKLAEKLEAVERGEIKRLIITMPPRHGKSRLCSIEFPAWYLGRDPTRTVIMSSYGDSLSLKHSREARDRCRGVPFQKTFPQAKANNKNQSKNTWGFMDGGTYSATTVGGGMTGLGADLLLIDDPHKNRQEAESKLVRDRIWDWFTSTAFTRLSRNGAVVIVMTRWHVDDLVGRLLSDDYTEKLKEVGHEQAWELVELPALAEEPNDICGRKVGEALWKERWD
;
A
#
# COMPACT_ATOMS: atom_id res chain seq x y z
N MET A 1 15.77 21.86 30.61
CA MET A 1 14.82 20.72 30.57
C MET A 1 13.68 20.93 29.56
N GLU A 2 12.95 22.07 29.59
CA GLU A 2 11.86 22.35 28.61
C GLU A 2 12.35 22.56 27.17
N VAL A 3 13.45 23.30 26.99
CA VAL A 3 14.05 23.54 25.66
C VAL A 3 14.50 22.23 25.01
N GLU A 4 15.17 21.36 25.78
CA GLU A 4 15.64 20.06 25.30
C GLU A 4 14.47 19.13 24.92
N THR A 5 13.39 19.15 25.70
CA THR A 5 12.16 18.40 25.39
C THR A 5 11.51 18.89 24.11
N LYS A 6 11.49 20.21 23.88
CA LYS A 6 10.96 20.82 22.66
C LYS A 6 11.79 20.44 21.43
N ILE A 7 13.13 20.47 21.54
CA ILE A 7 14.05 20.07 20.47
C ILE A 7 13.85 18.59 20.11
N LYS A 8 13.79 17.69 21.11
CA LYS A 8 13.54 16.26 20.88
C LYS A 8 12.21 16.02 20.16
N ARG A 9 11.14 16.72 20.56
CA ARG A 9 9.83 16.61 19.89
C ARG A 9 9.86 17.08 18.44
N GLN A 10 10.54 18.20 18.15
CA GLN A 10 10.69 18.70 16.78
C GLN A 10 11.52 17.77 15.90
N ALA A 11 12.59 17.18 16.45
CA ALA A 11 13.39 16.19 15.74
C ALA A 11 12.57 14.95 15.39
N LEU A 12 11.75 14.44 16.32
CA LEU A 12 10.87 13.29 16.08
C LEU A 12 9.82 13.56 15.01
N THR A 13 9.16 14.72 15.04
CA THR A 13 8.17 15.08 14.01
C THR A 13 8.81 15.21 12.62
N ARG A 14 10.03 15.76 12.55
CA ARG A 14 10.75 15.87 11.29
C ARG A 14 11.15 14.48 10.76
N LEU A 15 11.68 13.63 11.62
CA LEU A 15 12.01 12.25 11.26
C LEU A 15 10.78 11.50 10.77
N ALA A 16 9.63 11.63 11.44
CA ALA A 16 8.37 11.05 10.99
C ALA A 16 7.91 11.62 9.62
N ALA A 17 8.18 12.89 9.33
CA ALA A 17 7.80 13.49 8.05
C ALA A 17 8.68 13.01 6.87
N GLU A 18 9.86 12.46 7.14
CA GLU A 18 10.83 12.02 6.12
C GLU A 18 11.00 10.49 6.08
N ASN A 19 10.67 9.78 7.17
CA ASN A 19 10.78 8.33 7.28
C ASN A 19 9.44 7.70 7.69
N PHE A 20 8.94 6.81 6.84
CA PHE A 20 7.64 6.19 6.98
C PHE A 20 7.55 5.30 8.23
N LEU A 21 8.58 4.52 8.52
CA LEU A 21 8.55 3.65 9.70
C LEU A 21 8.58 4.45 11.01
N ALA A 22 9.37 5.53 11.04
CA ALA A 22 9.39 6.48 12.15
C ALA A 22 8.02 7.16 12.33
N PHE A 23 7.32 7.48 11.23
CA PHE A 23 5.94 7.96 11.30
C PHE A 23 5.00 6.96 11.97
N ILE A 24 5.07 5.68 11.60
CA ILE A 24 4.22 4.66 12.24
C ILE A 24 4.50 4.61 13.74
N CYS A 25 5.78 4.51 14.14
CA CYS A 25 6.16 4.45 15.56
C CYS A 25 5.78 5.74 16.33
N TYR A 26 5.80 6.90 15.65
CA TYR A 26 5.40 8.17 16.24
C TYR A 26 3.89 8.28 16.44
N THR A 27 3.11 7.67 15.55
CA THR A 27 1.64 7.75 15.56
C THR A 27 0.97 6.58 16.28
N ASP A 28 1.68 5.47 16.47
CA ASP A 28 1.31 4.35 17.35
C ASP A 28 2.54 3.90 18.14
N ALA A 29 2.58 4.27 19.43
CA ALA A 29 3.69 3.94 20.32
C ALA A 29 3.80 2.43 20.64
N ASN A 30 2.76 1.64 20.36
CA ASN A 30 2.76 0.18 20.56
C ASN A 30 3.18 -0.57 19.29
N TYR A 31 3.53 0.15 18.22
CA TYR A 31 3.96 -0.49 16.99
C TYR A 31 5.40 -0.99 17.10
N GLU A 32 5.59 -2.29 16.99
CA GLU A 32 6.89 -2.95 17.03
C GLU A 32 7.32 -3.39 15.63
N PRO A 33 8.26 -2.66 14.98
CA PRO A 33 8.72 -3.02 13.65
C PRO A 33 9.69 -4.21 13.68
N SER A 34 9.37 -5.26 12.92
CA SER A 34 10.29 -6.35 12.60
C SER A 34 11.14 -6.03 11.35
N ALA A 35 12.09 -6.91 11.02
CA ALA A 35 12.94 -6.76 9.83
C ALA A 35 12.12 -6.66 8.54
N VAL A 36 11.03 -7.43 8.42
CA VAL A 36 10.15 -7.38 7.25
C VAL A 36 9.45 -6.02 7.12
N HIS A 37 9.00 -5.42 8.23
CA HIS A 37 8.39 -4.10 8.19
C HIS A 37 9.35 -3.01 7.72
N ARG A 38 10.64 -3.12 8.07
CA ARG A 38 11.69 -2.20 7.59
C ARG A 38 11.88 -2.31 6.08
N LYS A 39 11.96 -3.53 5.55
CA LYS A 39 12.11 -3.75 4.10
C LYS A 39 10.90 -3.29 3.30
N LEU A 40 9.70 -3.52 3.81
CA LEU A 40 8.50 -2.98 3.18
C LEU A 40 8.47 -1.45 3.22
N ALA A 41 8.86 -0.84 4.34
CA ALA A 41 8.91 0.61 4.45
C ALA A 41 9.90 1.23 3.45
N GLU A 42 11.10 0.67 3.29
CA GLU A 42 12.10 1.11 2.29
C GLU A 42 11.51 1.16 0.86
N LYS A 43 10.77 0.13 0.47
CA LYS A 43 10.14 0.02 -0.86
C LYS A 43 8.96 0.96 -1.03
N LEU A 44 8.13 1.12 0.00
CA LEU A 44 7.02 2.06 0.00
C LEU A 44 7.51 3.52 -0.03
N GLU A 45 8.60 3.86 0.66
CA GLU A 45 9.23 5.17 0.56
C GLU A 45 9.78 5.43 -0.85
N ALA A 46 10.37 4.43 -1.50
CA ALA A 46 10.80 4.54 -2.91
C ALA A 46 9.61 4.76 -3.87
N VAL A 47 8.44 4.21 -3.56
CA VAL A 47 7.19 4.54 -4.27
C VAL A 47 6.80 6.01 -4.05
N GLU A 48 6.86 6.52 -2.82
CA GLU A 48 6.52 7.92 -2.51
C GLU A 48 7.42 8.92 -3.24
N ARG A 49 8.73 8.60 -3.34
CA ARG A 49 9.73 9.37 -4.07
C ARG A 49 9.60 9.25 -5.60
N GLY A 50 8.78 8.33 -6.10
CA GLY A 50 8.57 8.09 -7.53
C GLY A 50 9.67 7.26 -8.20
N GLU A 51 10.55 6.64 -7.41
CA GLU A 51 11.61 5.74 -7.87
C GLU A 51 11.01 4.39 -8.31
N ILE A 52 9.99 3.92 -7.60
CA ILE A 52 9.23 2.71 -7.94
C ILE A 52 7.80 3.11 -8.34
N LYS A 53 7.41 2.82 -9.57
CA LYS A 53 6.04 3.10 -10.06
C LYS A 53 5.14 1.86 -10.05
N ARG A 54 5.70 0.67 -9.93
CA ARG A 54 4.98 -0.61 -10.06
C ARG A 54 5.57 -1.58 -9.05
N LEU A 55 4.95 -1.67 -7.88
CA LEU A 55 5.40 -2.50 -6.78
C LEU A 55 4.41 -3.64 -6.55
N ILE A 56 4.92 -4.86 -6.48
CA ILE A 56 4.19 -6.03 -6.01
C ILE A 56 4.84 -6.50 -4.71
N ILE A 57 4.05 -6.69 -3.67
CA ILE A 57 4.45 -7.28 -2.40
C ILE A 57 3.64 -8.56 -2.20
N THR A 58 4.32 -9.71 -2.16
CA THR A 58 3.70 -10.99 -1.82
C THR A 58 4.12 -11.41 -0.42
N MET A 59 3.14 -11.62 0.48
CA MET A 59 3.43 -11.98 1.87
C MET A 59 2.27 -12.80 2.47
N PRO A 60 2.53 -13.80 3.34
CA PRO A 60 1.49 -14.57 4.01
C PRO A 60 0.54 -13.70 4.86
N PRO A 61 -0.66 -14.23 5.19
CA PRO A 61 -1.61 -13.55 6.07
C PRO A 61 -1.01 -13.28 7.46
N ARG A 62 -1.57 -12.28 8.17
CA ARG A 62 -1.20 -11.94 9.57
C ARG A 62 0.24 -11.44 9.79
N HIS A 63 0.93 -11.01 8.74
CA HIS A 63 2.27 -10.40 8.83
C HIS A 63 2.27 -8.87 8.72
N GLY A 64 1.15 -8.22 9.02
CA GLY A 64 1.06 -6.75 9.04
C GLY A 64 0.95 -6.06 7.67
N LYS A 65 1.03 -6.79 6.55
CA LYS A 65 1.03 -6.22 5.18
C LYS A 65 -0.05 -5.16 4.93
N SER A 66 -1.32 -5.48 5.21
CA SER A 66 -2.46 -4.58 5.00
C SER A 66 -2.42 -3.37 5.92
N ARG A 67 -1.87 -3.53 7.14
CA ARG A 67 -1.68 -2.39 8.04
C ARG A 67 -0.69 -1.40 7.43
N LEU A 68 0.51 -1.85 7.06
CA LEU A 68 1.53 -0.97 6.47
C LEU A 68 1.03 -0.36 5.15
N CYS A 69 0.55 -1.18 4.22
CA CYS A 69 0.29 -0.75 2.85
C CYS A 69 -1.05 -0.04 2.68
N SER A 70 -2.10 -0.46 3.39
CA SER A 70 -3.48 -0.01 3.13
C SER A 70 -4.00 1.01 4.15
N ILE A 71 -3.29 1.19 5.27
CA ILE A 71 -3.67 2.13 6.34
C ILE A 71 -2.58 3.19 6.52
N GLU A 72 -1.39 2.73 6.90
CA GLU A 72 -0.31 3.62 7.33
C GLU A 72 0.30 4.39 6.15
N PHE A 73 0.62 3.67 5.07
CA PHE A 73 1.26 4.23 3.88
C PHE A 73 0.42 5.30 3.19
N PRO A 74 -0.88 5.09 2.86
CA PRO A 74 -1.67 6.14 2.23
C PRO A 74 -1.85 7.36 3.14
N ALA A 75 -1.92 7.18 4.47
CA ALA A 75 -1.94 8.31 5.39
C ALA A 75 -0.65 9.12 5.30
N TRP A 76 0.52 8.47 5.39
CA TRP A 76 1.82 9.12 5.27
C TRP A 76 2.03 9.78 3.90
N TYR A 77 1.71 9.07 2.81
CA TYR A 77 1.81 9.53 1.42
C TYR A 77 0.99 10.80 1.16
N LEU A 78 -0.24 10.85 1.67
CA LEU A 78 -1.08 12.05 1.57
C LEU A 78 -0.63 13.17 2.53
N GLY A 79 -0.04 12.82 3.67
CA GLY A 79 0.55 13.80 4.59
C GLY A 79 1.77 14.49 3.98
N ARG A 80 2.62 13.75 3.27
CA ARG A 80 3.76 14.25 2.51
C ARG A 80 3.34 15.26 1.44
N ASP A 81 2.25 14.97 0.73
CA ASP A 81 1.72 15.82 -0.32
C ASP A 81 0.17 15.77 -0.34
N PRO A 82 -0.51 16.75 0.29
CA PRO A 82 -1.97 16.77 0.42
C PRO A 82 -2.69 17.15 -0.88
N THR A 83 -1.98 17.25 -2.02
CA THR A 83 -2.57 17.42 -3.35
C THR A 83 -2.77 16.09 -4.08
N ARG A 84 -2.09 15.03 -3.63
CA ARG A 84 -2.12 13.71 -4.27
C ARG A 84 -3.42 12.97 -4.02
N THR A 85 -3.74 12.05 -4.92
CA THR A 85 -4.94 11.23 -4.89
C THR A 85 -4.59 9.75 -4.74
N VAL A 86 -5.30 9.06 -3.87
CA VAL A 86 -5.15 7.63 -3.58
C VAL A 86 -6.46 6.93 -3.88
N ILE A 87 -6.41 5.85 -4.66
CA ILE A 87 -7.49 4.87 -4.70
C ILE A 87 -7.02 3.58 -4.06
N MET A 88 -7.80 3.06 -3.12
CA MET A 88 -7.53 1.79 -2.47
C MET A 88 -8.66 0.80 -2.73
N SER A 89 -8.30 -0.41 -3.14
CA SER A 89 -9.23 -1.51 -3.37
C SER A 89 -8.78 -2.77 -2.65
N SER A 90 -9.74 -3.50 -2.07
CA SER A 90 -9.57 -4.86 -1.57
C SER A 90 -10.64 -5.78 -2.15
N TYR A 91 -10.53 -7.11 -1.95
CA TYR A 91 -11.52 -8.07 -2.46
C TYR A 91 -12.98 -7.80 -2.03
N GLY A 92 -13.21 -7.03 -0.97
CA GLY A 92 -14.55 -6.75 -0.47
C GLY A 92 -14.70 -5.35 0.09
N ASP A 93 -15.84 -4.72 -0.23
CA ASP A 93 -16.19 -3.36 0.17
C ASP A 93 -15.98 -3.09 1.67
N SER A 94 -16.45 -3.99 2.53
CA SER A 94 -16.36 -3.80 3.98
C SER A 94 -14.91 -3.69 4.48
N LEU A 95 -13.98 -4.42 3.85
CA LEU A 95 -12.56 -4.36 4.17
C LEU A 95 -11.94 -3.05 3.68
N SER A 96 -12.24 -2.66 2.44
CA SER A 96 -11.78 -1.39 1.87
C SER A 96 -12.24 -0.19 2.70
N LEU A 97 -13.51 -0.18 3.12
CA LEU A 97 -14.09 0.88 3.95
C LEU A 97 -13.52 0.89 5.36
N LYS A 98 -13.16 -0.27 5.92
CA LYS A 98 -12.48 -0.35 7.21
C LYS A 98 -11.12 0.31 7.14
N HIS A 99 -10.29 -0.07 6.18
CA HIS A 99 -8.96 0.54 5.99
C HIS A 99 -9.06 2.04 5.69
N SER A 100 -10.02 2.46 4.85
CA SER A 100 -10.30 3.88 4.60
C SER A 100 -10.57 4.66 5.89
N ARG A 101 -11.43 4.11 6.76
CA ARG A 101 -11.73 4.72 8.05
C ARG A 101 -10.47 4.81 8.92
N GLU A 102 -9.70 3.74 9.01
CA GLU A 102 -8.49 3.68 9.84
C GLU A 102 -7.41 4.68 9.33
N ALA A 103 -7.21 4.77 8.01
CA ALA A 103 -6.30 5.74 7.40
C ALA A 103 -6.77 7.19 7.63
N ARG A 104 -8.07 7.45 7.52
CA ARG A 104 -8.66 8.75 7.81
C ARG A 104 -8.48 9.15 9.27
N ASP A 105 -8.76 8.22 10.18
CA ASP A 105 -8.67 8.46 11.61
C ASP A 105 -7.19 8.68 12.00
N ARG A 106 -6.23 8.01 11.34
CA ARG A 106 -4.79 8.30 11.43
C ARG A 106 -4.47 9.74 11.03
N CYS A 107 -4.97 10.20 9.89
CA CYS A 107 -4.77 11.59 9.40
C CYS A 107 -5.39 12.66 10.32
N ARG A 108 -6.36 12.28 11.16
CA ARG A 108 -6.99 13.19 12.13
C ARG A 108 -6.30 13.23 13.48
N GLY A 109 -5.43 12.26 13.76
CA GLY A 109 -4.71 12.20 15.02
C GLY A 109 -3.80 13.41 15.22
N VAL A 110 -3.70 13.88 16.47
CA VAL A 110 -2.75 14.94 16.86
C VAL A 110 -1.31 14.61 16.42
N PRO A 111 -0.81 13.36 16.52
CA PRO A 111 0.52 13.03 15.99
C PRO A 111 0.66 13.34 14.50
N PHE A 112 -0.30 12.95 13.67
CA PHE A 112 -0.27 13.24 12.23
C PHE A 112 -0.26 14.75 11.97
N GLN A 113 -1.14 15.50 12.62
CA GLN A 113 -1.24 16.96 12.43
C GLN A 113 0.05 17.70 12.84
N LYS A 114 0.79 17.15 13.82
CA LYS A 114 2.10 17.68 14.22
C LYS A 114 3.19 17.33 13.21
N THR A 115 3.11 16.16 12.59
CA THR A 115 4.05 15.73 11.53
C THR A 115 3.81 16.49 10.23
N PHE A 116 2.54 16.70 9.85
CA PHE A 116 2.13 17.31 8.58
C PHE A 116 1.13 18.47 8.80
N PRO A 117 1.57 19.60 9.36
CA PRO A 117 0.69 20.73 9.66
C PRO A 117 0.05 21.38 8.42
N GLN A 118 0.63 21.16 7.24
CA GLN A 118 0.09 21.59 5.95
C GLN A 118 -1.11 20.75 5.49
N ALA A 119 -1.15 19.46 5.84
CA ALA A 119 -2.16 18.52 5.37
C ALA A 119 -3.46 18.66 6.18
N LYS A 120 -4.21 19.72 5.91
CA LYS A 120 -5.46 20.04 6.63
C LYS A 120 -6.62 19.22 6.08
N ALA A 121 -7.23 18.39 6.92
CA ALA A 121 -8.39 17.60 6.53
C ALA A 121 -9.55 18.48 6.05
N ASN A 122 -10.20 18.08 4.96
CA ASN A 122 -11.40 18.75 4.47
C ASN A 122 -12.63 18.25 5.25
N ASN A 123 -13.27 19.14 6.01
CA ASN A 123 -14.44 18.79 6.82
C ASN A 123 -15.76 18.66 6.04
N LYS A 124 -15.77 19.02 4.76
CA LYS A 124 -16.97 18.94 3.90
C LYS A 124 -17.11 17.60 3.15
N ASN A 125 -16.00 16.91 2.87
CA ASN A 125 -16.00 15.63 2.16
C ASN A 125 -15.34 14.55 3.04
N GLN A 126 -16.15 13.82 3.81
CA GLN A 126 -15.67 12.93 4.89
C GLN A 126 -16.42 11.60 5.00
N SER A 127 -16.99 11.13 3.90
CA SER A 127 -17.63 9.82 3.87
C SER A 127 -16.61 8.71 4.18
N LYS A 128 -17.09 7.51 4.53
CA LYS A 128 -16.19 6.35 4.72
C LYS A 128 -15.56 5.91 3.39
N ASN A 129 -16.22 6.16 2.27
CA ASN A 129 -15.73 5.78 0.95
C ASN A 129 -14.70 6.79 0.43
N THR A 130 -14.99 8.09 0.57
CA THR A 130 -14.10 9.17 0.10
C THR A 130 -13.95 10.26 1.15
N TRP A 131 -12.70 10.63 1.40
CA TRP A 131 -12.29 11.74 2.24
C TRP A 131 -11.04 12.41 1.65
N GLY A 132 -10.65 13.59 2.14
CA GLY A 132 -9.50 14.28 1.59
C GLY A 132 -9.05 15.50 2.38
N PHE A 133 -8.18 16.28 1.76
CA PHE A 133 -7.54 17.47 2.30
C PHE A 133 -8.04 18.74 1.61
N MET A 134 -7.83 19.88 2.24
CA MET A 134 -8.25 21.19 1.72
C MET A 134 -7.54 21.54 0.40
N ASP A 135 -6.33 21.01 0.19
CA ASP A 135 -5.51 21.25 -1.00
C ASP A 135 -5.90 20.40 -2.21
N GLY A 136 -6.95 19.57 -2.08
CA GLY A 136 -7.55 18.82 -3.19
C GLY A 136 -7.19 17.33 -3.22
N GLY A 137 -6.19 16.88 -2.46
CA GLY A 137 -5.83 15.47 -2.37
C GLY A 137 -6.91 14.63 -1.70
N THR A 138 -7.07 13.40 -2.16
CA THR A 138 -8.17 12.52 -1.75
C THR A 138 -7.72 11.10 -1.49
N TYR A 139 -8.47 10.41 -0.64
CA TYR A 139 -8.45 8.97 -0.50
C TYR A 139 -9.84 8.45 -0.88
N SER A 140 -9.89 7.50 -1.81
CA SER A 140 -11.12 6.82 -2.23
C SER A 140 -10.99 5.31 -2.06
N ALA A 141 -11.85 4.71 -1.25
CA ALA A 141 -12.00 3.27 -1.13
C ALA A 141 -13.04 2.74 -2.13
N THR A 142 -12.67 1.66 -2.81
CA THR A 142 -13.52 0.87 -3.70
C THR A 142 -13.30 -0.63 -3.44
N THR A 143 -13.95 -1.50 -4.20
CA THR A 143 -13.72 -2.95 -4.18
C THR A 143 -13.27 -3.44 -5.54
N VAL A 144 -12.70 -4.63 -5.58
CA VAL A 144 -12.45 -5.33 -6.84
C VAL A 144 -13.77 -5.54 -7.57
N GLY A 145 -13.84 -5.11 -8.83
CA GLY A 145 -15.07 -5.07 -9.64
C GLY A 145 -15.96 -3.84 -9.36
N GLY A 146 -15.61 -2.99 -8.39
CA GLY A 146 -16.31 -1.74 -8.10
C GLY A 146 -16.07 -0.67 -9.17
N GLY A 147 -17.07 0.18 -9.40
CA GLY A 147 -16.95 1.31 -10.32
C GLY A 147 -15.96 2.36 -9.83
N MET A 148 -15.16 2.92 -10.74
CA MET A 148 -14.15 3.94 -10.44
C MET A 148 -14.29 5.20 -11.32
N THR A 149 -15.43 5.34 -12.01
CA THR A 149 -15.67 6.44 -12.95
C THR A 149 -15.50 7.81 -12.28
N GLY A 150 -14.75 8.70 -12.93
CA GLY A 150 -14.48 10.06 -12.43
C GLY A 150 -13.39 10.17 -11.37
N LEU A 151 -12.80 9.05 -10.92
CA LEU A 151 -11.65 9.05 -10.02
C LEU A 151 -10.33 9.08 -10.81
N GLY A 152 -9.35 9.80 -10.28
CA GLY A 152 -7.94 9.72 -10.66
C GLY A 152 -7.10 9.22 -9.48
N ALA A 153 -5.96 8.61 -9.77
CA ALA A 153 -5.05 8.08 -8.75
C ALA A 153 -3.59 8.41 -9.07
N ASP A 154 -2.94 9.15 -8.18
CA ASP A 154 -1.48 9.20 -8.12
C ASP A 154 -0.91 7.96 -7.43
N LEU A 155 -1.72 7.29 -6.62
CA LEU A 155 -1.41 6.00 -6.04
C LEU A 155 -2.63 5.07 -6.11
N LEU A 156 -2.50 3.96 -6.81
CA LEU A 156 -3.46 2.86 -6.84
C LEU A 156 -2.96 1.72 -5.92
N LEU A 157 -3.64 1.53 -4.80
CA LEU A 157 -3.38 0.47 -3.83
C LEU A 157 -4.37 -0.68 -4.02
N ILE A 158 -3.86 -1.90 -4.21
CA ILE A 158 -4.67 -3.12 -4.33
C ILE A 158 -4.23 -4.09 -3.24
N ASP A 159 -5.09 -4.35 -2.25
CA ASP A 159 -4.81 -5.19 -1.09
C ASP A 159 -5.65 -6.46 -1.12
N ASP A 160 -4.97 -7.61 -1.29
CA ASP A 160 -5.56 -8.94 -1.39
C ASP A 160 -6.77 -8.96 -2.36
N PRO A 161 -6.57 -9.00 -3.70
CA PRO A 161 -7.68 -8.95 -4.65
C PRO A 161 -8.56 -10.21 -4.66
N HIS A 162 -8.12 -11.29 -4.00
CA HIS A 162 -8.88 -12.52 -3.79
C HIS A 162 -9.20 -12.68 -2.30
N LYS A 163 -10.43 -13.07 -1.97
CA LYS A 163 -10.85 -13.28 -0.58
C LYS A 163 -10.18 -14.49 0.07
N ASN A 164 -10.05 -15.57 -0.70
CA ASN A 164 -9.59 -16.87 -0.20
C ASN A 164 -9.11 -17.76 -1.36
N ARG A 165 -8.62 -18.94 -1.01
CA ARG A 165 -8.16 -19.96 -1.96
C ARG A 165 -9.24 -20.41 -2.94
N GLN A 166 -10.49 -20.59 -2.50
CA GLN A 166 -11.58 -21.04 -3.37
C GLN A 166 -11.84 -20.05 -4.51
N GLU A 167 -11.86 -18.75 -4.21
CA GLU A 167 -11.97 -17.70 -5.23
C GLU A 167 -10.76 -17.69 -6.16
N ALA A 168 -9.55 -17.84 -5.61
CA ALA A 168 -8.33 -17.88 -6.41
C ALA A 168 -8.24 -19.10 -7.33
N GLU A 169 -8.82 -20.24 -6.97
CA GLU A 169 -8.89 -21.45 -7.82
C GLU A 169 -9.95 -21.33 -8.93
N SER A 170 -10.91 -20.41 -8.79
CA SER A 170 -11.93 -20.16 -9.82
C SER A 170 -11.39 -19.32 -10.97
N LYS A 171 -11.25 -19.92 -12.16
CA LYS A 171 -10.84 -19.21 -13.38
C LYS A 171 -11.73 -18.00 -13.67
N LEU A 172 -13.04 -18.15 -13.50
CA LEU A 172 -14.01 -17.07 -13.72
C LEU A 172 -13.74 -15.86 -12.82
N VAL A 173 -13.35 -16.09 -11.56
CA VAL A 173 -13.01 -15.00 -10.63
C VAL A 173 -11.69 -14.37 -11.02
N ARG A 174 -10.66 -15.16 -11.34
CA ARG A 174 -9.36 -14.64 -11.80
C ARG A 174 -9.49 -13.77 -13.06
N ASP A 175 -10.27 -14.23 -14.03
CA ASP A 175 -10.56 -13.47 -15.26
C ASP A 175 -11.25 -12.14 -14.95
N ARG A 176 -12.27 -12.15 -14.08
CA ARG A 176 -12.95 -10.91 -13.66
C ARG A 176 -12.01 -9.92 -12.98
N ILE A 177 -11.12 -10.40 -12.11
CA ILE A 177 -10.14 -9.56 -11.41
C ILE A 177 -9.14 -8.97 -12.41
N TRP A 178 -8.68 -9.78 -13.36
CA TRP A 178 -7.80 -9.34 -14.44
C TRP A 178 -8.45 -8.28 -15.32
N ASP A 179 -9.69 -8.51 -15.77
CA ASP A 179 -10.43 -7.57 -16.60
C ASP A 179 -10.70 -6.25 -15.86
N TRP A 180 -11.09 -6.34 -14.58
CA TRP A 180 -11.25 -5.16 -13.74
C TRP A 180 -9.94 -4.37 -13.60
N PHE A 181 -8.83 -5.06 -13.36
CA PHE A 181 -7.53 -4.39 -13.23
C PHE A 181 -7.15 -3.65 -14.52
N THR A 182 -7.13 -4.37 -15.64
CA THR A 182 -6.63 -3.85 -16.93
C THR A 182 -7.56 -2.80 -17.53
N SER A 183 -8.87 -3.00 -17.42
CA SER A 183 -9.86 -2.13 -18.10
C SER A 183 -10.37 -1.00 -17.22
N THR A 184 -10.36 -1.15 -15.89
CA THR A 184 -10.95 -0.17 -14.96
C THR A 184 -9.93 0.45 -14.03
N ALA A 185 -9.24 -0.36 -13.23
CA ALA A 185 -8.40 0.16 -12.15
C ALA A 185 -7.16 0.89 -12.70
N PHE A 186 -6.44 0.25 -13.63
CA PHE A 186 -5.23 0.79 -14.22
C PHE A 186 -5.48 2.07 -15.02
N THR A 187 -6.66 2.20 -15.65
CA THR A 187 -7.04 3.40 -16.43
C THR A 187 -7.29 4.64 -15.57
N ARG A 188 -7.35 4.50 -14.23
CA ARG A 188 -7.46 5.63 -13.30
C ARG A 188 -6.12 6.29 -12.99
N LEU A 189 -5.03 5.65 -13.37
CA LEU A 189 -3.71 6.08 -12.95
C LEU A 189 -3.31 7.39 -13.65
N SER A 190 -2.88 8.37 -12.86
CA SER A 190 -2.25 9.60 -13.36
C SER A 190 -0.98 9.28 -14.14
N ARG A 191 -0.52 10.22 -15.00
CA ARG A 191 0.70 10.05 -15.83
C ARG A 191 1.93 9.59 -15.04
N ASN A 192 2.09 10.06 -13.81
CA ASN A 192 3.19 9.68 -12.92
C ASN A 192 2.74 8.80 -11.75
N GLY A 193 1.54 8.25 -11.81
CA GLY A 193 0.98 7.47 -10.73
C GLY A 193 1.70 6.14 -10.52
N ALA A 194 1.71 5.70 -9.27
CA ALA A 194 2.24 4.41 -8.86
C ALA A 194 1.12 3.40 -8.59
N VAL A 195 1.42 2.12 -8.84
CA VAL A 195 0.57 1.00 -8.45
C VAL A 195 1.32 0.18 -7.41
N VAL A 196 0.67 -0.10 -6.29
CA VAL A 196 1.17 -0.99 -5.25
C VAL A 196 0.14 -2.10 -5.07
N ILE A 197 0.53 -3.33 -5.40
CA ILE A 197 -0.26 -4.53 -5.15
C ILE A 197 0.36 -5.24 -3.96
N VAL A 198 -0.44 -5.50 -2.94
CA VAL A 198 -0.04 -6.28 -1.78
C VAL A 198 -0.98 -7.47 -1.64
N MET A 199 -0.46 -8.70 -1.64
CA MET A 199 -1.34 -9.86 -1.55
C MET A 199 -0.69 -11.11 -0.98
N THR A 200 -1.55 -12.02 -0.55
CA THR A 200 -1.21 -13.43 -0.34
C THR A 200 -1.39 -14.17 -1.66
N ARG A 201 -0.35 -14.83 -2.16
CA ARG A 201 -0.46 -15.68 -3.36
C ARG A 201 -1.23 -16.95 -3.04
N TRP A 202 -2.25 -17.25 -3.84
CA TRP A 202 -3.08 -18.45 -3.69
C TRP A 202 -3.08 -19.33 -4.94
N HIS A 203 -2.76 -18.76 -6.11
CA HIS A 203 -2.81 -19.45 -7.38
C HIS A 203 -1.75 -18.88 -8.34
N VAL A 204 -1.14 -19.73 -9.17
CA VAL A 204 -0.07 -19.29 -10.09
C VAL A 204 -0.56 -18.31 -11.15
N ASP A 205 -1.82 -18.45 -11.58
CA ASP A 205 -2.52 -17.59 -12.56
C ASP A 205 -3.32 -16.43 -11.90
N ASP A 206 -3.06 -16.09 -10.63
CA ASP A 206 -3.67 -14.91 -10.02
C ASP A 206 -3.18 -13.59 -10.66
N LEU A 207 -3.71 -12.45 -10.20
CA LEU A 207 -3.39 -11.13 -10.78
C LEU A 207 -1.88 -10.89 -10.90
N VAL A 208 -1.11 -11.23 -9.87
CA VAL A 208 0.35 -11.07 -9.87
C VAL A 208 0.99 -12.04 -10.86
N GLY A 209 0.55 -13.29 -10.91
CA GLY A 209 1.04 -14.26 -11.89
C GLY A 209 0.88 -13.80 -13.33
N ARG A 210 -0.28 -13.22 -13.66
CA ARG A 210 -0.52 -12.66 -15.01
C ARG A 210 0.32 -11.42 -15.29
N LEU A 211 0.44 -10.50 -14.34
CA LEU A 211 1.23 -9.27 -14.48
C LEU A 211 2.73 -9.53 -14.69
N LEU A 212 3.24 -10.63 -14.14
CA LEU A 212 4.63 -11.04 -14.25
C LEU A 212 4.87 -12.06 -15.38
N SER A 213 3.86 -12.39 -16.18
CA SER A 213 4.01 -13.34 -17.28
C SER A 213 4.73 -12.72 -18.49
N ASP A 214 5.47 -13.58 -19.21
CA ASP A 214 6.12 -13.19 -20.47
C ASP A 214 5.08 -12.77 -21.51
N ASP A 215 3.96 -13.50 -21.62
CA ASP A 215 2.86 -13.19 -22.55
C ASP A 215 2.31 -11.76 -22.34
N TYR A 216 2.09 -11.34 -21.09
CA TYR A 216 1.63 -9.98 -20.82
C TYR A 216 2.72 -8.94 -21.14
N THR A 217 3.96 -9.25 -20.81
CA THR A 217 5.11 -8.37 -21.08
C THR A 217 5.31 -8.17 -22.59
N GLU A 218 5.18 -9.23 -23.38
CA GLU A 218 5.26 -9.20 -24.84
C GLU A 218 4.11 -8.40 -25.46
N LYS A 219 2.86 -8.62 -25.01
CA LYS A 219 1.70 -7.84 -25.46
C LYS A 219 1.84 -6.34 -25.19
N LEU A 220 2.43 -5.95 -24.06
CA LEU A 220 2.71 -4.53 -23.78
C LEU A 220 3.74 -3.97 -24.78
N LYS A 221 4.80 -4.71 -25.07
CA LYS A 221 5.82 -4.29 -26.05
C LYS A 221 5.25 -4.11 -27.45
N GLU A 222 4.33 -4.98 -27.88
CA GLU A 222 3.67 -4.88 -29.19
C GLU A 222 2.93 -3.55 -29.39
N VAL A 223 2.37 -2.99 -28.31
CA VAL A 223 1.69 -1.67 -28.33
C VAL A 223 2.59 -0.51 -27.91
N GLY A 224 3.91 -0.73 -27.85
CA GLY A 224 4.90 0.30 -27.52
C GLY A 224 4.91 0.71 -26.05
N HIS A 225 4.40 -0.13 -25.16
CA HIS A 225 4.40 0.08 -23.72
C HIS A 225 5.43 -0.84 -23.05
N GLU A 226 6.17 -0.28 -22.08
CA GLU A 226 7.02 -1.05 -21.21
C GLU A 226 6.54 -0.87 -19.77
N GLN A 227 6.42 -1.98 -19.06
CA GLN A 227 6.04 -1.98 -17.65
C GLN A 227 6.90 -2.99 -16.91
N ALA A 228 7.88 -2.49 -16.16
CA ALA A 228 8.65 -3.31 -15.23
C ALA A 228 7.99 -3.27 -13.86
N TRP A 229 7.71 -4.45 -13.30
CA TRP A 229 7.23 -4.59 -11.94
C TRP A 229 8.39 -4.94 -11.02
N GLU A 230 8.47 -4.24 -9.90
CA GLU A 230 9.35 -4.64 -8.81
C GLU A 230 8.62 -5.61 -7.88
N LEU A 231 9.10 -6.85 -7.82
CA LEU A 231 8.55 -7.89 -6.96
C LEU A 231 9.32 -7.96 -5.64
N VAL A 232 8.61 -7.83 -4.52
CA VAL A 232 9.08 -8.11 -3.18
C VAL A 232 8.35 -9.36 -2.68
N GLU A 233 9.03 -10.50 -2.78
CA GLU A 233 8.52 -11.79 -2.34
C GLU A 233 9.01 -12.14 -0.94
N LEU A 234 8.06 -12.39 -0.04
CA LEU A 234 8.29 -12.65 1.38
C LEU A 234 7.56 -13.92 1.78
N PRO A 235 8.09 -15.11 1.46
CA PRO A 235 7.47 -16.38 1.81
C PRO A 235 7.52 -16.60 3.33
N ALA A 236 6.56 -17.39 3.84
CA ALA A 236 6.42 -17.65 5.27
C ALA A 236 7.69 -18.24 5.89
N LEU A 237 8.34 -19.14 5.16
CA LEU A 237 9.70 -19.60 5.41
C LEU A 237 10.57 -19.07 4.28
N ALA A 238 11.80 -18.67 4.56
CA ALA A 238 12.73 -18.28 3.50
C ALA A 238 13.02 -19.50 2.61
N GLU A 239 12.86 -19.35 1.30
CA GLU A 239 13.06 -20.43 0.32
C GLU A 239 14.44 -20.32 -0.34
N GLU A 240 15.00 -19.11 -0.40
CA GLU A 240 16.25 -18.81 -1.10
C GLU A 240 17.32 -18.21 -0.17
N PRO A 241 18.62 -18.42 -0.44
CA PRO A 241 19.72 -17.87 0.37
C PRO A 241 19.82 -16.35 0.37
N ASN A 242 19.24 -15.68 -0.64
CA ASN A 242 19.28 -14.23 -0.84
C ASN A 242 17.95 -13.55 -0.45
N ASP A 243 17.24 -14.10 0.53
CA ASP A 243 16.03 -13.51 1.09
C ASP A 243 16.22 -12.02 1.43
N ILE A 244 15.25 -11.18 1.08
CA ILE A 244 15.35 -9.71 1.23
C ILE A 244 15.49 -9.26 2.69
N CYS A 245 15.07 -10.09 3.64
CA CYS A 245 15.24 -9.84 5.08
C CYS A 245 16.54 -10.44 5.65
N GLY A 246 17.39 -11.04 4.81
CA GLY A 246 18.64 -11.68 5.24
C GLY A 246 18.44 -12.98 6.01
N ARG A 247 17.27 -13.62 5.83
CA ARG A 247 16.93 -14.90 6.47
C ARG A 247 17.70 -16.06 5.85
N LYS A 248 18.04 -17.05 6.66
CA LYS A 248 18.53 -18.35 6.17
C LYS A 248 17.35 -19.17 5.64
N VAL A 249 17.59 -20.02 4.64
CA VAL A 249 16.58 -20.96 4.13
C VAL A 249 15.94 -21.75 5.28
N GLY A 250 14.61 -21.79 5.30
CA GLY A 250 13.79 -22.40 6.35
C GLY A 250 13.42 -21.48 7.52
N GLU A 251 13.98 -20.27 7.62
CA GLU A 251 13.65 -19.34 8.70
C GLU A 251 12.30 -18.64 8.50
N ALA A 252 11.50 -18.57 9.57
CA ALA A 252 10.21 -17.89 9.57
C ALA A 252 10.35 -16.38 9.29
N LEU A 253 9.36 -15.83 8.58
CA LEU A 253 9.32 -14.42 8.19
C LEU A 253 9.22 -13.45 9.37
N TRP A 254 8.57 -13.88 10.44
CA TRP A 254 8.40 -13.10 11.65
C TRP A 254 8.50 -14.01 12.87
N LYS A 255 9.73 -14.47 13.14
CA LYS A 255 10.07 -15.37 14.23
C LYS A 255 9.49 -14.90 15.57
N GLU A 256 9.70 -13.63 15.92
CA GLU A 256 9.29 -13.08 17.23
C GLU A 256 7.78 -13.12 17.48
N ARG A 257 6.97 -13.32 16.43
CA ARG A 257 5.52 -13.40 16.53
C ARG A 257 4.98 -14.83 16.53
N TRP A 258 5.73 -15.78 15.95
CA TRP A 258 5.22 -17.11 15.62
C TRP A 258 6.07 -18.27 16.18
N ASP A 259 7.29 -18.00 16.64
CA ASP A 259 8.14 -18.93 17.40
C ASP A 259 7.92 -18.72 18.91
#